data_AF-A0A9Q1J703-F1
#
_entry.id   AF-A0A9Q1J703-F1
#
_cell.length_a   1.000
_cell.length_b   1.000
_cell.length_c   1.000
_cell.angle_alpha   90.00
_cell.angle_beta   90.00
_cell.angle_gamma   90.00
#
_symmetry.space_group_name_H-M   'P 1'
#
loop_
_entity.id
_entity.type
_entity.pdbx_description
1 polymer ?
#
loop_
_entity_poly.entity_id
_entity_poly.type
_entity_poly.pdbx_seq_one_letter_code
_entity_poly.pdbx_strand_id
1 'polypeptide(L)'
;MSDHSEPDCNLEDIDEDEILANLSPEELKELQREMEVLAPDEEVPVGMRQRDQTEKPPSGSFDHRSLVDYLYWERESKRMLEEERVPTTLLPSQVRGPVSVHSDTQSGKKLCQCLLISYRNTTLDEVSR
;
A
#
# COMPACT_ATOMS: atom_id res chain seq x y z
N MET A 1 -31.85 6.93 -10.33
CA MET A 1 -31.05 8.11 -9.94
C MET A 1 -32.07 9.12 -9.46
N SER A 2 -32.20 9.26 -8.15
CA SER A 2 -33.16 10.19 -7.55
C SER A 2 -32.57 11.59 -7.60
N ASP A 3 -33.33 12.49 -8.19
CA ASP A 3 -33.10 13.92 -8.32
C ASP A 3 -33.12 14.54 -6.91
N HIS A 4 -31.96 14.96 -6.41
CA HIS A 4 -31.81 15.64 -5.13
C HIS A 4 -31.52 17.12 -5.42
N SER A 5 -32.44 17.76 -6.13
CA SER A 5 -32.51 19.21 -6.25
C SER A 5 -33.06 19.80 -4.95
N GLU A 6 -32.28 19.78 -3.88
CA GLU A 6 -32.56 20.63 -2.71
C GLU A 6 -32.08 22.06 -3.03
N PRO A 7 -32.85 23.09 -2.62
CA PRO A 7 -32.61 24.46 -3.05
C PRO A 7 -31.24 24.94 -2.56
N ASP A 8 -30.40 25.35 -3.50
CA ASP A 8 -29.31 26.29 -3.27
C ASP A 8 -29.91 27.66 -2.92
N CYS A 9 -30.38 27.79 -1.68
CA CYS A 9 -30.69 29.07 -1.08
C CYS A 9 -29.45 29.50 -0.31
N ASN A 10 -28.56 30.24 -1.00
CA ASN A 10 -27.45 31.02 -0.48
C ASN A 10 -27.31 30.96 1.06
N LEU A 11 -26.50 30.05 1.58
CA LEU A 11 -26.18 29.99 3.02
C LEU A 11 -25.53 31.30 3.53
N GLU A 12 -25.04 32.15 2.61
CA GLU A 12 -24.47 33.47 2.87
C GLU A 12 -25.52 34.58 3.06
N ASP A 13 -26.78 34.38 2.68
CA ASP A 13 -27.85 35.39 2.77
C ASP A 13 -28.76 35.22 4.01
N ILE A 14 -28.46 34.27 4.89
CA ILE A 14 -29.21 34.04 6.12
C ILE A 14 -28.71 35.02 7.19
N ASP A 15 -29.61 35.75 7.84
CA ASP A 15 -29.28 36.67 8.94
C ASP A 15 -28.90 35.87 10.21
N GLU A 16 -27.59 35.73 10.44
CA GLU A 16 -27.03 35.00 11.56
C GLU A 16 -27.44 35.62 12.91
N ASP A 17 -27.50 36.95 12.98
CA ASP A 17 -27.81 37.68 14.21
C ASP A 17 -29.30 37.47 14.60
N GLU A 18 -30.20 37.44 13.62
CA GLU A 18 -31.63 37.15 13.85
C GLU A 18 -31.85 35.74 14.42
N ILE A 19 -31.14 34.73 13.89
CA ILE A 19 -31.25 33.35 14.37
C ILE A 19 -30.73 33.24 15.82
N LEU A 20 -29.59 33.86 16.11
CA LEU A 20 -28.99 33.83 17.44
C LEU A 20 -29.86 34.57 18.48
N ALA A 21 -30.52 35.66 18.08
CA ALA A 21 -31.41 36.41 18.95
C ALA A 21 -32.69 35.65 19.35
N ASN A 22 -33.13 34.69 18.52
CA ASN A 22 -34.29 33.85 18.81
C ASN A 22 -34.00 32.71 19.81
N LEU A 23 -32.72 32.45 20.13
CA LEU A 23 -32.33 31.46 21.12
C LEU A 23 -32.46 31.98 22.55
N SER A 24 -32.83 31.10 23.48
CA SER A 24 -32.77 31.42 24.90
C SER A 24 -31.32 31.47 25.39
N PRO A 25 -31.01 32.19 26.49
CA PRO A 25 -29.64 32.30 27.00
C PRO A 25 -29.03 30.96 27.44
N GLU A 26 -29.86 29.99 27.82
CA GLU A 26 -29.39 28.64 28.18
C GLU A 26 -29.03 27.83 26.92
N GLU A 27 -29.83 27.96 25.85
CA GLU A 27 -29.54 27.32 24.55
C GLU A 27 -28.28 27.91 23.89
N LEU A 28 -28.11 29.23 23.99
CA LEU A 28 -26.93 29.93 23.49
C LEU A 28 -25.65 29.45 24.20
N LYS A 29 -25.76 29.17 25.51
CA LYS A 29 -24.67 28.62 26.32
C LYS A 29 -24.35 27.16 25.97
N GLU A 30 -25.37 26.35 25.74
CA GLU A 30 -25.16 24.96 25.28
C GLU A 30 -24.53 24.92 23.90
N LEU A 31 -24.95 25.82 22.99
CA LEU A 31 -24.35 25.98 21.67
C LEU A 31 -22.85 26.34 21.76
N GLN A 32 -22.49 27.30 22.62
CA GLN A 32 -21.09 27.64 22.88
C GLN A 32 -20.30 26.42 23.39
N ARG A 33 -20.88 25.65 24.31
CA ARG A 33 -20.25 24.44 24.87
C ARG A 33 -19.99 23.40 23.79
N GLU A 34 -20.91 23.21 22.85
CA GLU A 34 -20.73 22.28 21.74
C GLU A 34 -19.59 22.72 20.82
N MET A 35 -19.52 24.02 20.47
CA MET A 35 -18.43 24.56 19.65
C MET A 35 -17.06 24.39 20.31
N GLU A 36 -16.96 24.61 21.62
CA GLU A 36 -15.72 24.43 22.39
C GLU A 36 -15.25 22.97 22.41
N VAL A 37 -16.17 22.00 22.43
CA VAL A 37 -15.85 20.56 22.38
C VAL A 37 -15.34 20.13 21.01
N LEU A 38 -15.79 20.79 19.95
CA LEU A 38 -15.42 20.47 18.56
C LEU A 38 -14.17 21.23 18.08
N ALA A 39 -13.81 22.33 18.74
CA ALA A 39 -12.64 23.12 18.40
C ALA A 39 -11.35 22.27 18.53
N PRO A 40 -10.52 22.19 17.48
CA PRO A 40 -9.24 21.51 17.58
C PRO A 40 -8.27 22.30 18.46
N ASP A 41 -7.59 21.61 19.38
CA ASP A 41 -6.59 22.19 20.27
C ASP A 41 -5.50 22.94 19.48
N GLU A 42 -5.37 24.25 19.76
CA GLU A 42 -4.43 25.14 19.08
C GLU A 42 -2.96 24.81 19.37
N GLU A 43 -2.67 24.22 20.54
CA GLU A 43 -1.31 23.86 20.94
C GLU A 43 -0.80 22.60 20.22
N VAL A 44 -1.72 21.78 19.71
CA VAL A 44 -1.39 20.53 19.03
C VAL A 44 -1.03 20.80 17.57
N PRO A 45 0.13 20.34 17.05
CA PRO A 45 0.46 20.47 15.63
C PRO A 45 -0.60 19.81 14.74
N VAL A 46 -0.86 20.39 13.56
CA VAL A 46 -1.95 19.97 12.64
C VAL A 46 -1.95 18.46 12.35
N GLY A 47 -0.78 17.85 12.17
CA GLY A 47 -0.66 16.40 11.91
C GLY A 47 -1.07 15.50 13.08
N MET A 48 -1.08 16.03 14.31
CA MET A 48 -1.52 15.33 15.52
C MET A 48 -2.98 15.62 15.88
N ARG A 49 -3.62 16.62 15.23
CA ARG A 49 -5.06 16.91 15.36
C ARG A 49 -5.91 15.91 14.57
N GLN A 50 -5.31 15.24 13.59
CA GLN A 50 -5.99 14.24 12.77
C GLN A 50 -6.32 13.01 13.61
N ARG A 51 -7.61 12.74 13.79
CA ARG A 51 -8.08 11.48 14.41
C ARG A 51 -7.59 10.30 13.55
N ASP A 52 -7.17 9.24 14.21
CA ASP A 52 -6.74 8.01 13.53
C ASP A 52 -7.89 7.51 12.64
N GLN A 53 -7.70 7.59 11.32
CA GLN A 53 -8.69 7.16 10.33
C GLN A 53 -8.70 5.65 10.14
N THR A 54 -7.87 4.92 10.89
CA THR A 54 -7.81 3.47 10.81
C THR A 54 -8.40 2.85 12.07
N GLU A 55 -9.53 2.15 11.91
CA GLU A 55 -10.03 1.22 12.93
C GLU A 55 -9.11 0.00 13.10
N LYS A 56 -8.12 -0.13 12.21
CA LYS A 56 -7.22 -1.27 12.19
C LYS A 56 -6.10 -1.02 13.18
N PRO A 57 -5.85 -1.95 14.12
CA PRO A 57 -4.60 -1.92 14.85
C PRO A 57 -3.44 -1.90 13.85
N PRO A 58 -2.27 -1.31 14.22
CA PRO A 58 -1.10 -1.32 13.36
C PRO A 58 -0.90 -2.75 12.85
N SER A 59 -0.73 -2.92 11.53
CA SER A 59 -0.80 -4.24 10.85
C SER A 59 0.33 -5.22 11.22
N GLY A 60 0.97 -5.04 12.37
CA GLY A 60 2.07 -5.83 12.90
C GLY A 60 3.24 -4.93 13.31
N SER A 61 4.16 -5.46 14.12
CA SER A 61 5.44 -4.81 14.37
C SER A 61 6.27 -4.82 13.09
N PHE A 62 6.82 -3.67 12.72
CA PHE A 62 7.76 -3.56 11.60
C PHE A 62 9.07 -4.28 11.95
N ASP A 63 9.37 -5.41 11.29
CA ASP A 63 10.68 -6.06 11.39
C ASP A 63 11.58 -5.64 10.22
N HIS A 64 12.53 -4.77 10.53
CA HIS A 64 13.53 -4.28 9.57
C HIS A 64 14.37 -5.42 8.97
N ARG A 65 14.67 -6.49 9.73
CA ARG A 65 15.52 -7.58 9.25
C ARG A 65 14.83 -8.37 8.14
N SER A 66 13.57 -8.74 8.37
CA SER A 66 12.74 -9.43 7.37
C SER A 66 12.60 -8.62 6.07
N LEU A 67 12.45 -7.29 6.15
CA LEU A 67 12.39 -6.44 4.96
C LEU A 67 13.69 -6.48 4.15
N VAL A 68 14.83 -6.34 4.81
CA VAL A 68 16.15 -6.36 4.15
C VAL A 68 16.39 -7.73 3.49
N ASP A 69 16.06 -8.82 4.17
CA ASP A 69 16.19 -10.18 3.65
C ASP A 69 15.30 -10.38 2.40
N TYR A 70 14.05 -9.88 2.43
CA TYR A 70 13.15 -9.92 1.28
C TYR A 70 13.69 -9.11 0.09
N LEU A 71 14.16 -7.88 0.32
CA LEU A 71 14.72 -7.02 -0.74
C LEU A 71 15.96 -7.65 -1.38
N TYR A 72 16.80 -8.30 -0.58
CA TYR A 72 17.95 -9.04 -1.10
C TYR A 72 17.51 -10.23 -1.96
N TRP A 73 16.57 -11.03 -1.47
CA TRP A 73 16.01 -12.17 -2.20
C TRP A 73 15.35 -11.75 -3.52
N GLU A 74 14.55 -10.68 -3.52
CA GLU A 74 13.85 -10.18 -4.71
C GLU A 74 14.86 -9.75 -5.79
N ARG A 75 15.89 -9.00 -5.40
CA ARG A 75 16.97 -8.57 -6.30
C ARG A 75 17.67 -9.77 -6.93
N GLU A 76 18.05 -10.74 -6.12
CA GLU A 76 18.82 -11.90 -6.57
C GLU A 76 17.96 -12.82 -7.46
N SER A 77 16.68 -13.00 -7.13
CA SER A 77 15.70 -13.73 -7.94
C SER A 77 15.53 -13.09 -9.32
N LYS A 78 15.42 -11.76 -9.38
CA LYS A 78 15.31 -11.00 -10.63
C LYS A 78 16.56 -11.12 -11.51
N ARG A 79 17.76 -10.98 -10.92
CA ARG A 79 19.05 -11.17 -11.63
C ARG A 79 19.13 -12.55 -12.27
N MET A 80 18.77 -13.59 -11.51
CA MET A 80 18.78 -14.97 -12.01
C MET A 80 17.80 -15.19 -13.16
N LEU A 81 16.60 -14.61 -13.08
CA LEU A 81 15.60 -14.70 -14.15
C LEU A 81 16.04 -13.97 -15.42
N GLU A 82 16.69 -12.80 -15.29
CA GLU A 82 17.24 -12.06 -16.42
C GLU A 82 18.41 -12.81 -17.09
N GLU A 83 19.27 -13.49 -16.32
CA GLU A 83 20.36 -14.31 -16.86
C GLU A 83 19.89 -15.58 -17.58
N GLU A 84 18.74 -16.14 -17.19
CA GLU A 84 18.11 -17.26 -17.90
C GLU A 84 17.42 -16.83 -19.19
N ARG A 85 16.99 -15.56 -19.29
CA ARG A 85 16.36 -15.04 -20.52
C ARG A 85 17.38 -15.04 -21.66
N VAL A 86 17.29 -16.04 -22.52
CA VAL A 86 17.98 -16.04 -23.82
C VAL A 86 17.53 -14.79 -24.60
N PRO A 87 18.44 -13.92 -25.04
CA PRO A 87 18.08 -12.76 -25.84
C PRO A 87 17.34 -13.21 -27.09
N THR A 88 16.08 -12.77 -27.26
CA THR A 88 15.26 -13.07 -28.44
C THR A 88 15.84 -12.51 -29.75
N THR A 89 16.93 -11.73 -29.66
CA THR A 89 17.62 -11.10 -30.79
C THR A 89 18.63 -12.01 -31.49
N LEU A 90 18.92 -13.21 -30.96
CA LEU A 90 19.91 -14.14 -31.53
C LEU A 90 19.30 -15.32 -32.29
N LEU A 91 18.24 -15.10 -33.07
CA LEU A 91 17.81 -16.08 -34.07
C LEU A 91 18.37 -15.70 -35.45
N PRO A 92 19.61 -16.11 -35.81
CA PRO A 92 20.03 -16.09 -37.20
C PRO A 92 19.16 -17.09 -37.95
N SER A 93 18.28 -16.55 -38.79
CA SER A 93 17.57 -17.32 -39.80
C SER A 93 18.58 -18.12 -40.64
N GLN A 94 18.55 -19.44 -40.44
CA GLN A 94 18.93 -20.49 -41.39
C GLN A 94 20.16 -20.21 -42.29
N VAL A 95 21.35 -20.58 -41.83
CA VAL A 95 22.43 -20.97 -42.75
C VAL A 95 23.11 -22.24 -42.22
N ARG A 96 22.95 -23.33 -42.97
CA ARG A 96 23.54 -24.66 -42.70
C ARG A 96 25.05 -24.64 -42.94
N GLY A 97 25.82 -25.03 -41.94
CA GLY A 97 27.25 -25.39 -42.04
C GLY A 97 27.75 -25.98 -40.72
N PRO A 98 28.68 -26.97 -40.72
CA PRO A 98 29.05 -27.66 -39.50
C PRO A 98 30.08 -26.81 -38.72
N VAL A 99 29.71 -26.35 -37.52
CA VAL A 99 30.65 -25.71 -36.59
C VAL A 99 30.76 -26.59 -35.35
N SER A 100 32.01 -26.92 -35.04
CA SER A 100 32.46 -27.78 -33.95
C SER A 100 31.80 -27.42 -32.61
N VAL A 101 31.10 -28.40 -32.03
CA VAL A 101 30.54 -28.31 -30.69
C VAL A 101 31.69 -28.40 -29.68
N HIS A 102 32.09 -27.27 -29.11
CA HIS A 102 32.83 -27.28 -27.86
C HIS A 102 31.88 -27.77 -26.76
N SER A 103 32.17 -28.95 -26.23
CA SER A 103 31.46 -29.57 -25.14
C SER A 103 31.86 -28.95 -23.81
N ASP A 104 31.20 -27.87 -23.42
CA ASP A 104 31.16 -27.47 -22.02
C ASP A 104 29.92 -28.09 -21.37
N THR A 105 30.09 -29.33 -20.94
CA THR A 105 29.11 -30.06 -20.13
C THR A 105 29.11 -29.48 -18.72
N GLN A 106 28.52 -28.30 -18.55
CA GLN A 106 28.17 -27.75 -17.24
C GLN A 106 26.73 -27.23 -17.20
N SER A 107 25.83 -27.91 -17.93
CA SER A 107 24.38 -27.73 -17.79
C SER A 107 23.77 -28.94 -17.08
N GLY A 108 24.24 -29.18 -15.86
CA GLY A 108 23.61 -30.11 -14.93
C GLY A 108 23.69 -29.45 -13.57
N LYS A 109 22.61 -29.51 -12.80
CA LYS A 109 22.44 -28.94 -11.44
C LYS A 109 22.53 -27.41 -11.32
N LYS A 110 21.72 -26.70 -12.12
CA LYS A 110 21.03 -25.49 -11.62
C LYS A 110 19.59 -25.87 -11.29
N LEU A 111 19.39 -26.80 -10.37
CA LEU A 111 18.10 -26.87 -9.68
C LEU A 111 18.00 -25.53 -8.95
N CYS A 112 17.15 -24.65 -9.47
CA CYS A 112 17.00 -23.28 -9.03
C CYS A 112 16.89 -23.26 -7.50
N GLN A 113 17.88 -22.66 -6.83
CA GLN A 113 17.86 -22.45 -5.37
C GLN A 113 16.54 -21.78 -4.95
N CYS A 114 15.93 -20.95 -5.81
CA CYS A 114 14.63 -20.34 -5.56
C CYS A 114 13.50 -21.39 -5.50
N LEU A 115 13.48 -22.39 -6.40
CA LEU A 115 12.51 -23.49 -6.29
C LEU A 115 12.69 -24.26 -4.96
N LEU A 116 13.93 -24.55 -4.55
CA LEU A 116 14.19 -25.27 -3.30
C LEU A 116 13.76 -24.49 -2.04
N ILE A 117 13.84 -23.16 -2.07
CA ILE A 117 13.37 -22.31 -0.97
C ILE A 117 11.83 -22.22 -0.96
N SER A 118 11.20 -22.07 -2.13
CA SER A 118 9.73 -22.09 -2.24
C SER A 118 9.14 -23.42 -1.75
N TYR A 119 9.72 -24.55 -2.14
CA TYR A 119 9.27 -25.89 -1.71
C TYR A 119 9.42 -26.13 -0.21
N ARG A 120 10.45 -25.56 0.45
CA ARG A 120 10.62 -25.68 1.91
C ARG A 120 9.60 -24.87 2.69
N ASN A 121 9.26 -23.66 2.21
CA ASN A 121 8.30 -22.80 2.89
C ASN A 121 6.85 -23.30 2.76
N THR A 122 6.44 -23.87 1.61
CA THR A 122 5.11 -24.51 1.49
C THR A 122 4.97 -25.77 2.33
N THR A 123 6.02 -26.58 2.51
CA THR A 123 5.95 -27.78 3.35
C THR A 123 5.90 -27.49 4.86
N LEU A 124 6.31 -26.30 5.31
CA LEU A 124 6.21 -25.92 6.72
C LEU A 124 4.83 -25.36 7.11
N ASP A 125 4.11 -24.76 6.16
CA ASP A 125 2.74 -24.26 6.38
C ASP A 125 1.70 -25.41 6.45
N GLU A 126 1.96 -26.56 5.81
CA GLU A 126 1.09 -27.75 5.92
C GLU A 126 1.30 -28.60 7.19
N VAL A 127 2.37 -28.36 7.96
CA VAL A 127 2.63 -29.09 9.22
C VAL A 127 2.06 -28.37 10.45
N SER A 128 1.52 -27.16 10.28
CA SER A 128 1.01 -26.34 11.39
C SER A 128 -0.51 -26.10 11.39
N ARG A 129 -1.30 -26.98 10.76
CA ARG A 129 -2.77 -26.98 10.82
C ARG A 129 -3.34 -28.21 11.51
#